data_AF-A0A9D8G9C6-F1
#
_entry.id   AF-A0A9D8G9C6-F1
#
_cell.length_a   1.000
_cell.length_b   1.000
_cell.length_c   1.000
_cell.angle_alpha   90.00
_cell.angle_beta   90.00
_cell.angle_gamma   90.00
#
_symmetry.space_group_name_H-M   'P 1'
#
loop_
_entity.id
_entity.type
_entity.pdbx_description
1 polymer ?
#
loop_
_entity_poly.entity_id
_entity_poly.type
_entity_poly.pdbx_seq_one_letter_code
_entity_poly.pdbx_strand_id
1 'polypeptide(L)' 'ADYTVPQAVIKFKQGFGRLIRHRHDRGAVLIFDRRVATKRYGVTFLRSLPTRTVHRLPRSAMFEAMRKFFAKHETENL' A
#
# COMPACT_ATOMS: atom_id res chain seq x y z
N ALA A 1 10.82 2.07 24.94
CA ALA A 1 10.45 1.35 23.69
C ALA A 1 9.50 2.16 22.80
N ASP A 2 9.15 3.40 23.17
CA ASP A 2 8.06 4.20 22.58
C ASP A 2 8.29 4.75 21.17
N TYR A 3 9.50 4.64 20.61
CA TYR A 3 9.82 5.27 19.32
C TYR A 3 9.81 4.34 18.12
N THR A 4 9.63 3.03 18.32
CA THR A 4 9.75 2.04 17.22
C THR A 4 8.61 2.16 16.20
N VAL A 5 7.38 2.39 16.68
CA VAL A 5 6.19 2.49 15.83
C VAL A 5 6.21 3.78 14.98
N PRO A 6 6.41 4.98 15.54
CA PRO A 6 6.54 6.20 14.73
C PRO A 6 7.66 6.13 13.69
N GLN A 7 8.82 5.58 14.06
CA GLN A 7 9.95 5.41 13.13
C GLN A 7 9.61 4.46 11.98
N ALA A 8 8.89 3.37 12.26
CA ALA A 8 8.45 2.45 11.22
C ALA A 8 7.42 3.09 10.28
N VAL A 9 6.53 3.98 10.76
CA VAL A 9 5.63 4.77 9.91
C VAL A 9 6.42 5.69 8.97
N ILE A 10 7.44 6.39 9.47
CA ILE A 10 8.28 7.28 8.66
C ILE A 10 8.98 6.50 7.55
N LYS A 11 9.63 5.38 7.89
CA LYS A 11 10.29 4.51 6.90
C LYS A 11 9.29 3.98 5.87
N PHE A 12 8.10 3.61 6.30
CA PHE A 12 7.03 3.13 5.42
C PHE A 12 6.59 4.20 4.41
N LYS A 13 6.38 5.44 4.86
CA LYS A 13 6.09 6.58 3.97
C LYS A 13 7.20 6.82 2.95
N GLN A 14 8.46 6.77 3.40
CA GLN A 14 9.61 6.94 2.50
C GLN A 14 9.69 5.84 1.45
N GLY A 15 9.41 4.59 1.84
CA GLY A 15 9.28 3.47 0.90
C GLY A 15 8.15 3.69 -0.11
N PHE A 16 7.00 4.19 0.34
CA PHE A 16 5.88 4.52 -0.54
C PHE A 16 6.24 5.62 -1.55
N GLY A 17 6.98 6.65 -1.12
CA GLY A 17 7.47 7.72 -2.02
C GLY A 17 8.44 7.24 -3.11
N ARG A 18 8.96 6.02 -3.02
CA ARG A 18 9.71 5.41 -4.14
C ARG A 18 8.82 4.86 -5.23
N LEU A 19 7.55 4.56 -4.94
CA LEU A 19 6.59 3.99 -5.88
C LEU A 19 5.93 5.06 -6.76
N ILE A 20 5.60 6.22 -6.18
CA ILE A 20 4.91 7.31 -6.88
C ILE A 20 5.83 8.54 -6.86
N ARG A 21 6.49 8.82 -7.99
CA ARG A 21 7.39 9.96 -8.19
C ARG A 21 6.82 11.01 -9.13
N HIS A 22 6.02 10.60 -10.10
CA HIS A 22 5.38 11.45 -11.10
C HIS A 22 3.85 11.27 -11.11
N ARG A 23 3.12 12.24 -11.67
CA ARG A 23 1.64 12.23 -11.70
C ARG A 23 1.03 11.03 -12.43
N HIS A 24 1.78 10.43 -13.35
CA HIS A 24 1.33 9.30 -14.15
C HIS A 24 1.85 7.95 -13.63
N ASP A 25 2.64 7.95 -12.55
CA ASP A 25 3.14 6.70 -11.97
C ASP A 25 1.97 5.91 -11.39
N ARG A 26 1.91 4.62 -11.75
CA ARG A 26 1.01 3.65 -11.14
C ARG A 26 1.83 2.54 -10.51
N GLY A 27 1.35 2.06 -9.37
CA GLY A 27 1.98 0.96 -8.67
C GLY A 27 1.11 0.41 -7.56
N ALA A 28 1.51 -0.74 -7.03
CA ALA A 28 0.86 -1.38 -5.89
C ALA A 28 1.90 -1.65 -4.79
N VAL A 29 1.51 -1.46 -3.53
CA VAL A 29 2.30 -1.86 -2.36
C VAL A 29 1.69 -3.09 -1.73
N LEU A 30 2.49 -4.13 -1.56
CA LEU A 30 2.09 -5.35 -0.87
C LEU A 30 2.62 -5.31 0.57
N ILE A 31 1.72 -5.51 1.54
CA ILE A 31 2.07 -5.53 2.96
C ILE A 31 1.86 -6.95 3.48
N PHE A 32 2.95 -7.68 3.73
CA PHE A 32 2.93 -9.03 4.30
C PHE A 32 3.09 -9.03 5.82
N ASP A 33 2.61 -7.99 6.48
CA ASP A 33 2.65 -7.85 7.94
C ASP A 33 1.23 -7.77 8.51
N ARG A 34 0.80 -8.85 9.18
CA ARG A 34 -0.52 -8.92 9.80
C ARG A 34 -0.73 -7.85 10.88
N ARG A 35 0.35 -7.33 11.48
CA ARG A 35 0.28 -6.30 12.53
C ARG A 35 -0.32 -4.99 12.02
N VAL A 36 -0.16 -4.67 10.74
CA VAL A 36 -0.78 -3.48 10.12
C VAL A 36 -2.31 -3.58 10.14
N ALA A 37 -2.86 -4.80 10.11
CA ALA A 37 -4.29 -5.02 10.17
C ALA A 37 -4.84 -5.21 11.60
N THR A 38 -4.03 -5.73 12.53
CA THR A 38 -4.49 -6.22 13.84
C THR A 38 -4.11 -5.32 15.02
N LYS A 39 -3.03 -4.53 14.92
CA LYS A 39 -2.58 -3.66 16.02
C LYS A 39 -3.17 -2.27 15.86
N ARG A 40 -3.43 -1.59 16.99
CA ARG A 40 -3.97 -0.22 17.03
C ARG A 40 -3.17 0.77 16.17
N TYR A 41 -1.84 0.66 16.19
CA TYR A 41 -0.97 1.53 15.38
C TYR A 41 -1.10 1.29 13.87
N GLY A 42 -1.62 0.14 13.44
CA GLY A 42 -1.81 -0.17 12.01
C GLY A 42 -2.77 0.81 11.32
N VAL A 43 -3.75 1.34 12.05
CA VAL A 43 -4.62 2.42 11.56
C VAL A 43 -3.81 3.67 11.23
N THR A 44 -2.85 4.03 12.08
CA THR A 44 -1.94 5.15 11.83
C THR A 44 -1.11 4.92 10.58
N PHE A 45 -0.58 3.71 10.37
CA PHE A 45 0.15 3.36 9.14
C PHE A 45 -0.71 3.58 7.88
N LEU A 46 -1.92 3.02 7.86
CA LEU A 46 -2.80 3.09 6.69
C LEU A 46 -3.28 4.52 6.41
N ARG A 47 -3.64 5.27 7.45
CA ARG A 47 -4.02 6.70 7.33
C ARG A 47 -2.87 7.59 6.85
N SER A 48 -1.64 7.12 7.00
CA SER A 48 -0.45 7.87 6.63
C SER A 48 -0.11 7.79 5.14
N LEU A 49 -0.78 6.90 4.40
CA LEU A 49 -0.60 6.71 2.98
C LEU A 49 -1.46 7.69 2.16
N PRO A 50 -0.97 8.19 1.02
CA PRO A 50 -1.72 9.06 0.12
C PRO A 50 -2.72 8.28 -0.77
N THR A 51 -3.19 7.11 -0.33
CA THR A 51 -4.17 6.28 -1.06
C THR A 51 -5.34 5.90 -0.17
N ARG A 52 -6.54 5.89 -0.75
CA ARG A 52 -7.77 5.42 -0.10
C ARG A 52 -8.06 3.95 -0.38
N THR A 53 -7.30 3.32 -1.28
CA THR A 53 -7.54 1.97 -1.76
C THR A 53 -6.64 0.98 -1.03
N VAL A 54 -7.18 0.32 -0.01
CA VAL A 54 -6.50 -0.72 0.76
C VAL A 54 -7.35 -1.99 0.74
N HIS A 55 -6.82 -3.07 0.17
CA HIS A 55 -7.49 -4.36 0.13
C HIS A 55 -6.84 -5.34 1.10
N ARG A 56 -7.66 -6.03 1.90
CA ARG A 56 -7.23 -7.17 2.74
C ARG A 56 -7.67 -8.44 2.06
N LEU A 57 -6.72 -9.14 1.44
CA LEU A 57 -7.00 -10.30 0.61
C LEU A 57 -6.14 -11.49 1.03
N PRO A 58 -6.65 -12.73 0.89
CA PRO A 58 -5.79 -13.91 0.94
C PRO A 58 -4.80 -13.89 -0.24
N ARG A 59 -3.69 -14.63 -0.09
CA ARG A 59 -2.63 -14.71 -1.11
C ARG A 59 -3.15 -15.07 -2.50
N SER A 60 -4.13 -15.99 -2.57
CA SER A 60 -4.74 -16.41 -3.84
C SER A 60 -5.41 -15.25 -4.59
N ALA A 61 -6.19 -14.44 -3.88
CA ALA A 61 -6.91 -13.30 -4.47
C ALA A 61 -6.02 -12.08 -4.74
N MET A 62 -4.84 -12.01 -4.11
CA MET A 62 -3.91 -10.88 -4.27
C MET A 62 -3.40 -10.75 -5.71
N PHE A 63 -2.98 -11.86 -6.33
CA PHE A 63 -2.50 -11.84 -7.72
C PHE A 63 -3.61 -11.42 -8.68
N GLU A 64 -4.83 -11.93 -8.47
CA GLU A 64 -5.97 -11.55 -9.29
C GLU A 64 -6.29 -10.06 -9.17
N ALA A 65 -6.28 -9.51 -7.95
CA ALA A 65 -6.50 -8.08 -7.71
C ALA A 65 -5.43 -7.22 -8.36
N MET A 66 -4.16 -7.63 -8.30
CA MET A 66 -3.07 -6.93 -8.99
C MET A 66 -3.26 -6.93 -10.51
N ARG A 67 -3.59 -8.08 -11.11
CA ARG A 67 -3.87 -8.14 -12.55
C ARG A 67 -5.00 -7.19 -12.94
N LYS A 68 -6.11 -7.20 -12.19
CA LYS A 68 -7.25 -6.29 -12.43
C LYS A 68 -6.84 -4.82 -12.31
N PHE A 69 -6.03 -4.47 -11.31
CA PHE A 69 -5.54 -3.10 -11.11
C PHE A 69 -4.71 -2.59 -12.29
N PHE A 70 -3.78 -3.42 -12.78
CA PHE A 70 -2.90 -3.03 -13.90
C PHE A 70 -3.59 -3.11 -15.26
N ALA A 71 -4.46 -4.10 -15.50
CA ALA A 71 -5.20 -4.24 -16.76
C ALA A 71 -6.15 -3.06 -17.02
N LYS A 72 -6.71 -2.45 -15.97
CA LYS A 72 -7.66 -1.32 -16.09
C LYS A 72 -7.04 -0.06 -16.74
N HIS A 73 -5.71 0.03 -16.89
CA HIS A 73 -5.05 1.17 -17.53
C HIS A 73 -4.69 0.94 -19.00
N GLU A 74 -4.67 -0.30 -19.47
CA GLU A 74 -4.45 -0.59 -20.91
C GLU A 74 -5.67 -0.16 -21.73
N THR A 75 -6.87 -0.23 -21.17
CA THR A 75 -8.11 0.17 -21.83
C THR A 75 -8.44 1.67 -21.77
N GLU A 76 -7.77 2.46 -20.92
CA GLU A 76 -7.95 3.92 -20.86
C GLU A 76 -7.00 4.69 -21.81
N ASN A 77 -6.01 4.01 -22.40
CA ASN A 77 -5.04 4.58 -23.34
C ASN A 77 -5.25 4.09 -24.80
N LEU A 78 -6.44 3.55 -25.11
CA LEU A 78 -6.89 3.17 -26.45
C LEU A 78 -8.03 4.08 -26.89
#